data_AF-A0A7J8U5W4-F1
#
_entry.id   AF-A0A7J8U5W4-F1
#
_cell.length_a   1.000
_cell.length_b   1.000
_cell.length_c   1.000
_cell.angle_alpha   90.00
_cell.angle_beta   90.00
_cell.angle_gamma   90.00
#
_symmetry.space_group_name_H-M   'P 1'
#
loop_
_entity.id
_entity.type
_entity.pdbx_description
1 polymer ?
#
loop_
_entity_poly.entity_id
_entity_poly.type
_entity_poly.pdbx_seq_one_letter_code
_entity_poly.pdbx_strand_id
1 'polypeptide(L)'
;MNQVFDYFASYRTPEGDVLMTPGDLMRALVPVFPPSGSNRVREGSLRGEWVKPGELHCPPSKFFMLFDTNNDGLISFPEYIFFVTLLSIPESSFSVAFKMFDLDHNGEIDREEFKKVMTLMRSQNKQAARHRDGLRLGLKVAEPVENGGLVEYFFGQDGKTCLKHDTFVQFLRDLHEEILKLEFSHYDYKGHGTISAKDFALSLVASADISDISKLLDRVDEIDKESHLKDVRITFEEFKSFAELRKKLQPFSLAIFSYGKVNGVLTKKDFQRAASKVCEVSLTDNVVDIIFHVFDTNRDGSLSSDEFVKVVQRRERDDSQPKAESKGLISCLLSCAAK
;
A
#
# COMPACT_ATOMS: atom_id res chain seq x y z
N MET A 1 3.82 -18.18 -11.74
CA MET A 1 5.00 -17.27 -11.68
C MET A 1 4.53 -15.90 -11.22
N ASN A 2 5.17 -15.24 -10.25
CA ASN A 2 4.73 -13.90 -9.82
C ASN A 2 5.26 -12.85 -10.81
N GLN A 3 4.37 -12.37 -11.68
CA GLN A 3 4.71 -11.42 -12.74
C GLN A 3 5.29 -10.11 -12.19
N VAL A 4 4.92 -9.71 -10.97
CA VAL A 4 5.41 -8.48 -10.34
C VAL A 4 6.90 -8.62 -9.98
N PHE A 5 7.28 -9.75 -9.37
CA PHE A 5 8.68 -9.93 -8.96
C PHE A 5 9.63 -9.91 -10.17
N ASP A 6 9.31 -10.72 -11.18
CA ASP A 6 10.15 -10.82 -12.38
C ASP A 6 10.17 -9.53 -13.22
N TYR A 7 9.11 -8.71 -13.15
CA TYR A 7 9.02 -7.44 -13.87
C TYR A 7 9.92 -6.36 -13.25
N PHE A 8 9.97 -6.28 -11.92
CA PHE A 8 10.70 -5.23 -11.23
C PHE A 8 12.14 -5.60 -10.89
N ALA A 9 12.46 -6.90 -10.76
CA ALA A 9 13.80 -7.33 -10.41
C ALA A 9 14.84 -6.98 -11.48
N SER A 10 15.86 -6.21 -11.09
CA SER A 10 16.86 -5.67 -12.02
C SER A 10 18.22 -6.36 -11.94
N TYR A 11 18.46 -7.21 -10.94
CA TYR A 11 19.74 -7.90 -10.75
C TYR A 11 19.67 -9.37 -11.17
N ARG A 12 20.73 -9.85 -11.85
CA ARG A 12 20.90 -11.26 -12.20
C ARG A 12 22.24 -11.78 -11.72
N THR A 13 22.23 -12.91 -11.02
CA THR A 13 23.46 -13.61 -10.63
C THR A 13 24.09 -14.31 -11.84
N PRO A 14 25.40 -14.63 -11.80
CA PRO A 14 26.05 -15.45 -12.83
C PRO A 14 25.38 -16.81 -13.05
N GLU A 15 24.75 -17.35 -12.01
CA GLU A 15 24.01 -18.63 -12.00
C GLU A 15 22.61 -18.51 -12.66
N GLY A 16 22.17 -17.28 -12.97
CA GLY A 16 20.92 -16.99 -13.65
C GLY A 16 19.73 -16.69 -12.73
N ASP A 17 19.96 -16.62 -11.41
CA ASP A 17 18.94 -16.21 -10.45
C ASP A 17 18.64 -14.71 -10.60
N VAL A 18 17.39 -14.36 -10.31
CA VAL A 18 16.88 -12.99 -10.45
C VAL A 18 16.61 -12.45 -9.06
N LEU A 19 17.20 -11.30 -8.74
CA LEU A 19 17.12 -10.66 -7.43
C LEU A 19 16.66 -9.20 -7.59
N MET A 20 16.00 -8.69 -6.56
CA MET A 20 15.59 -7.31 -6.46
C MET A 20 16.64 -6.49 -5.71
N THR A 21 16.90 -5.28 -6.17
CA THR A 21 17.46 -4.24 -5.30
C THR A 21 16.38 -3.72 -4.35
N PRO A 22 16.73 -3.04 -3.24
CA PRO A 22 15.73 -2.34 -2.41
C PRO A 22 14.86 -1.37 -3.22
N GLY A 23 15.42 -0.79 -4.28
CA GLY A 23 14.71 0.05 -5.22
C GLY A 23 13.68 -0.69 -6.09
N ASP A 24 13.99 -1.92 -6.49
CA ASP A 24 13.05 -2.77 -7.23
C ASP A 24 11.87 -3.18 -6.34
N LEU A 25 12.17 -3.57 -5.10
CA LEU A 25 11.16 -3.89 -4.08
C LEU A 25 10.21 -2.71 -3.88
N MET A 26 10.77 -1.52 -3.75
CA MET A 26 10.02 -0.27 -3.68
C MET A 26 9.05 -0.08 -4.84
N ARG A 27 9.55 -0.21 -6.08
CA ARG A 27 8.74 -0.09 -7.30
C ARG A 27 7.69 -1.18 -7.42
N ALA A 28 7.96 -2.38 -6.89
CA ALA A 28 7.04 -3.49 -6.91
C ALA A 28 5.85 -3.28 -5.96
N LEU A 29 6.10 -2.71 -4.78
CA LEU A 29 5.12 -2.61 -3.71
C LEU A 29 4.24 -1.37 -3.78
N VAL A 30 4.82 -0.22 -4.14
CA VAL A 30 4.10 1.06 -4.08
C VAL A 30 3.51 1.36 -5.46
N PRO A 31 2.17 1.29 -5.62
CA PRO A 31 1.53 1.69 -6.86
C PRO A 31 1.64 3.21 -7.00
N VAL A 32 2.58 3.68 -7.83
CA VAL A 32 2.79 5.11 -8.11
C VAL A 32 2.81 5.38 -9.61
N PHE A 33 2.37 6.58 -9.96
CA PHE A 33 2.62 7.19 -11.27
C PHE A 33 3.96 7.94 -11.27
N PRO A 34 4.56 8.18 -12.45
CA PRO A 34 5.69 9.09 -12.58
C PRO A 34 5.38 10.47 -11.96
N PRO A 35 6.33 11.09 -11.23
CA PRO A 35 6.15 12.46 -10.76
C PRO A 35 5.97 13.40 -11.95
N SER A 36 5.04 14.35 -11.85
CA SER A 36 4.61 15.23 -12.95
C SER A 36 5.73 16.06 -13.58
N GLY A 37 6.76 16.42 -12.81
CA GLY A 37 7.94 17.16 -13.28
C GLY A 37 9.12 16.28 -13.71
N SER A 38 8.91 14.98 -13.83
CA SER A 38 9.96 13.99 -14.05
C SER A 38 9.68 13.16 -15.30
N ASN A 39 10.65 13.06 -16.19
CA ASN A 39 10.57 12.16 -17.36
C ASN A 39 10.83 10.69 -17.00
N ARG A 40 10.84 10.37 -15.70
CA ARG A 40 11.20 9.05 -15.21
C ARG A 40 9.97 8.15 -15.19
N VAL A 41 9.92 7.22 -16.14
CA VAL A 41 8.90 6.17 -16.14
C VAL A 41 9.21 5.21 -14.99
N ARG A 42 8.18 4.69 -14.32
CA ARG A 42 8.30 3.56 -13.39
C ARG A 42 8.71 2.33 -14.21
N GLU A 43 10.01 2.23 -14.49
CA GLU A 43 10.59 1.19 -15.34
C GLU A 43 10.77 -0.10 -14.52
N GLY A 44 9.95 -1.10 -14.80
CA GLY A 44 10.37 -2.50 -14.76
C GLY A 44 10.66 -2.97 -16.18
N SER A 45 11.30 -4.13 -16.33
CA SER A 45 11.68 -4.68 -17.64
C SER A 45 11.12 -6.09 -17.77
N LEU A 46 10.25 -6.34 -18.76
CA LEU A 46 9.86 -7.71 -19.09
C LEU A 46 11.00 -8.44 -19.80
N ARG A 47 11.02 -9.79 -19.77
CA ARG A 47 12.00 -10.59 -20.51
C ARG A 47 12.04 -10.18 -21.99
N GLY A 48 13.16 -9.59 -22.41
CA GLY A 48 13.39 -9.17 -23.80
C GLY A 48 13.43 -7.65 -24.00
N GLU A 49 12.87 -6.89 -23.06
CA GLU A 49 13.09 -5.46 -22.95
C GLU A 49 14.29 -5.26 -22.01
N TRP A 50 15.27 -4.45 -22.40
CA TRP A 50 16.40 -4.11 -21.53
C TRP A 50 16.55 -2.60 -21.52
N VAL A 51 15.71 -1.95 -20.72
CA VAL A 51 15.94 -0.56 -20.32
C VAL A 51 16.53 -0.63 -18.91
N LYS A 52 17.72 -0.03 -18.72
CA LYS A 52 18.27 0.11 -17.37
C LYS A 52 17.31 0.99 -16.58
N PRO A 53 16.69 0.50 -15.49
CA PRO A 53 15.75 1.31 -14.72
C PRO A 53 16.46 2.56 -14.21
N GLY A 54 15.84 3.73 -14.37
CA GLY A 54 16.41 4.96 -13.79
C GLY A 54 16.71 4.83 -12.28
N GLU A 55 17.85 5.38 -11.82
CA GLU A 55 18.32 5.34 -10.42
C GLU A 55 17.34 5.98 -9.46
N LEU A 56 16.66 5.21 -8.61
CA LEU A 56 15.76 5.76 -7.59
C LEU A 56 16.50 6.78 -6.71
N HIS A 57 15.99 8.01 -6.65
CA HIS A 57 16.52 9.07 -5.79
C HIS A 57 15.83 9.11 -4.42
N CYS A 58 15.22 8.00 -4.00
CA CYS A 58 14.84 7.83 -2.61
C CYS A 58 16.00 7.16 -1.86
N PRO A 59 16.33 7.61 -0.64
CA PRO A 59 17.30 6.90 0.18
C PRO A 59 16.79 5.48 0.40
N PRO A 60 17.65 4.44 0.30
CA PRO A 60 17.25 3.08 0.60
C PRO A 60 16.73 3.03 2.04
N SER A 61 15.48 2.60 2.22
CA SER A 61 14.95 2.46 3.58
C SER A 61 15.73 1.38 4.30
N LYS A 62 16.21 1.72 5.50
CA LYS A 62 16.82 0.75 6.41
C LYS A 62 15.86 -0.38 6.76
N PHE A 63 14.55 -0.13 6.67
CA PHE A 63 13.52 -1.13 6.95
C PHE A 63 13.52 -2.26 5.91
N PHE A 64 13.80 -1.99 4.64
CA PHE A 64 13.90 -3.05 3.62
C PHE A 64 15.11 -3.95 3.83
N MET A 65 16.21 -3.39 4.34
CA MET A 65 17.39 -4.18 4.71
C MET A 65 17.11 -5.15 5.86
N LEU A 66 16.03 -4.96 6.65
CA LEU A 66 15.63 -5.97 7.63
C LEU A 66 15.09 -7.23 6.97
N PHE A 67 14.57 -7.14 5.74
CA PHE A 67 14.00 -8.30 5.04
C PHE A 67 15.01 -9.05 4.17
N ASP A 68 16.20 -8.47 3.99
CA ASP A 68 17.41 -9.15 3.54
C ASP A 68 17.89 -10.07 4.68
N THR A 69 17.44 -11.32 4.67
CA THR A 69 17.67 -12.29 5.75
C THR A 69 19.03 -12.98 5.65
N ASN A 70 19.63 -12.97 4.46
CA ASN A 70 20.97 -13.52 4.21
C ASN A 70 22.07 -12.42 4.21
N ASN A 71 21.69 -11.14 4.34
CA ASN A 71 22.56 -9.96 4.34
C ASN A 71 23.40 -9.81 3.06
N ASP A 72 22.86 -10.22 1.90
CA ASP A 72 23.57 -10.14 0.62
C ASP A 72 23.41 -8.78 -0.09
N GLY A 73 22.62 -7.86 0.48
CA GLY A 73 22.34 -6.54 -0.07
C GLY A 73 21.22 -6.52 -1.11
N LEU A 74 20.65 -7.68 -1.43
CA LEU A 74 19.62 -7.91 -2.43
C LEU A 74 18.41 -8.58 -1.78
N ILE A 75 17.31 -8.65 -2.53
CA ILE A 75 16.06 -9.23 -2.06
C ILE A 75 15.71 -10.39 -2.98
N SER A 76 15.83 -11.59 -2.44
CA SER A 76 15.43 -12.82 -3.11
C SER A 76 13.91 -12.97 -3.17
N PHE A 77 13.42 -13.89 -4.02
CA PHE A 77 11.98 -14.15 -4.10
C PHE A 77 11.36 -14.59 -2.77
N PRO A 78 11.97 -15.48 -1.96
CA PRO A 78 11.48 -15.80 -0.62
C PRO A 78 11.39 -14.61 0.33
N GLU A 79 12.34 -13.67 0.25
CA GLU A 79 12.37 -12.44 1.07
C GLU A 79 11.33 -11.43 0.60
N TYR A 80 11.12 -11.31 -0.71
CA TYR A 80 10.02 -10.53 -1.28
C TYR A 80 8.66 -11.04 -0.78
N ILE A 81 8.41 -12.36 -0.86
CA ILE A 81 7.14 -12.93 -0.39
C ILE A 81 6.98 -12.74 1.12
N PHE A 82 8.06 -12.85 1.89
CA PHE A 82 8.05 -12.55 3.32
C PHE A 82 7.59 -11.10 3.57
N PHE A 83 8.25 -10.14 2.92
CA PHE A 83 7.93 -8.73 3.03
C PHE A 83 6.44 -8.48 2.72
N VAL A 84 5.98 -8.94 1.55
CA VAL A 84 4.59 -8.76 1.12
C VAL A 84 3.61 -9.37 2.13
N THR A 85 3.92 -10.55 2.68
CA THR A 85 3.00 -11.21 3.61
C THR A 85 2.84 -10.43 4.92
N LEU A 86 3.93 -9.89 5.48
CA LEU A 86 3.84 -9.05 6.67
C LEU A 86 3.15 -7.71 6.38
N LEU A 87 3.42 -7.10 5.23
CA LEU A 87 2.78 -5.85 4.82
C LEU A 87 1.26 -6.03 4.60
N SER A 88 0.82 -7.19 4.09
CA SER A 88 -0.60 -7.50 3.86
C SER A 88 -1.43 -7.64 5.14
N ILE A 89 -0.83 -7.72 6.33
CA ILE A 89 -1.61 -7.77 7.58
C ILE A 89 -2.23 -6.38 7.79
N PRO A 90 -3.57 -6.26 7.87
CA PRO A 90 -4.19 -4.96 8.12
C PRO A 90 -4.04 -4.57 9.60
N GLU A 91 -3.98 -3.26 9.86
CA GLU A 91 -3.74 -2.71 11.21
C GLU A 91 -4.78 -3.21 12.24
N SER A 92 -6.05 -3.35 11.83
CA SER A 92 -7.13 -3.91 12.67
C SER A 92 -6.88 -5.35 13.12
N SER A 93 -5.98 -6.06 12.45
CA SER A 93 -5.67 -7.47 12.70
C SER A 93 -4.30 -7.69 13.31
N PHE A 94 -3.51 -6.65 13.64
CA PHE A 94 -2.17 -6.82 14.23
C PHE A 94 -2.19 -7.65 15.52
N SER A 95 -3.10 -7.35 16.44
CA SER A 95 -3.23 -8.13 17.68
C SER A 95 -3.72 -9.56 17.45
N VAL A 96 -4.53 -9.79 16.40
CA VAL A 96 -4.98 -11.13 16.02
C VAL A 96 -3.83 -11.91 15.41
N ALA A 97 -3.03 -11.27 14.54
CA ALA A 97 -1.84 -11.85 13.95
C ALA A 97 -0.85 -12.25 15.04
N PHE A 98 -0.59 -11.41 16.05
CA PHE A 98 0.27 -11.78 17.19
C PHE A 98 -0.16 -13.10 17.84
N LYS A 99 -1.46 -13.25 18.14
CA LYS A 99 -2.02 -14.48 18.71
C LYS A 99 -1.92 -15.70 17.80
N MET A 100 -1.77 -15.50 16.49
CA MET A 100 -1.51 -16.59 15.54
C MET A 100 -0.03 -16.98 15.51
N PHE A 101 0.87 -16.05 15.84
CA PHE A 101 2.31 -16.30 15.94
C PHE A 101 2.70 -16.95 17.26
N ASP A 102 2.07 -16.56 18.37
CA ASP A 102 2.22 -17.16 19.70
C ASP A 102 1.48 -18.52 19.76
N LEU A 103 2.21 -19.61 19.49
CA LEU A 103 1.66 -20.94 19.28
C LEU A 103 1.40 -21.68 20.60
N ASP A 104 2.21 -21.39 21.63
CA ASP A 104 2.05 -21.98 22.96
C ASP A 104 1.19 -21.12 23.91
N HIS A 105 0.80 -19.92 23.47
CA HIS A 105 -0.03 -18.96 24.19
C HIS A 105 0.63 -18.42 25.47
N ASN A 106 1.96 -18.32 25.47
CA ASN A 106 2.72 -17.78 26.60
C ASN A 106 2.73 -16.24 26.65
N GLY A 107 2.22 -15.57 25.61
CA GLY A 107 2.12 -14.10 25.52
C GLY A 107 3.35 -13.42 24.91
N GLU A 108 4.34 -14.17 24.48
CA GLU A 108 5.52 -13.73 23.75
C GLU A 108 5.72 -14.64 22.52
N ILE A 109 6.29 -14.11 21.44
CA ILE A 109 6.65 -14.94 20.27
C ILE A 109 8.12 -15.30 20.42
N ASP A 110 8.45 -16.59 20.37
CA ASP A 110 9.84 -17.04 20.29
C ASP A 110 10.33 -17.16 18.84
N ARG A 111 11.64 -17.35 18.68
CA ARG A 111 12.28 -17.42 17.37
C ARG A 111 11.73 -18.56 16.51
N GLU A 112 11.49 -19.72 17.10
CA GLU A 112 11.04 -20.91 16.38
C GLU A 112 9.56 -20.78 15.98
N GLU A 113 8.73 -20.18 16.83
CA GLU A 113 7.35 -19.81 16.53
C GLU A 113 7.28 -18.85 15.34
N PHE A 114 8.06 -17.77 15.39
CA PHE A 114 8.16 -16.83 14.28
C PHE A 114 8.54 -17.52 12.98
N LYS A 115 9.59 -18.34 12.98
CA LYS A 115 10.03 -19.09 11.79
C LYS A 115 8.98 -20.08 11.28
N LYS A 116 8.24 -20.75 12.16
CA LYS A 116 7.17 -21.68 11.79
C LYS A 116 6.04 -20.95 11.07
N VAL A 117 5.51 -19.89 11.68
CA VAL A 117 4.43 -19.10 11.05
C VAL A 117 4.90 -18.49 9.74
N MET A 118 6.16 -18.02 9.69
CA MET A 118 6.73 -17.52 8.45
C MET A 118 6.80 -18.56 7.34
N THR A 119 7.21 -19.78 7.68
CA THR A 119 7.25 -20.90 6.72
C THR A 119 5.84 -21.25 6.23
N LEU A 120 4.85 -21.25 7.12
CA LEU A 120 3.44 -21.51 6.78
C LEU A 120 2.88 -20.43 5.86
N MET A 121 3.11 -19.15 6.18
CA MET A 121 2.68 -18.00 5.37
C MET A 121 3.27 -18.04 3.95
N ARG A 122 4.58 -18.34 3.82
CA ARG A 122 5.23 -18.58 2.52
C ARG A 122 4.60 -19.74 1.75
N SER A 123 4.12 -20.78 2.45
CA SER A 123 3.52 -21.95 1.82
C SER A 123 2.12 -21.68 1.25
N GLN A 124 1.32 -20.80 1.89
CA GLN A 124 -0.01 -20.43 1.41
C GLN A 124 0.06 -19.50 0.19
N ASN A 125 1.04 -18.58 0.14
CA ASN A 125 1.31 -17.77 -1.05
C ASN A 125 1.72 -18.60 -2.30
N LYS A 126 2.03 -19.90 -2.15
CA LYS A 126 2.22 -20.81 -3.30
C LYS A 126 0.94 -21.05 -4.11
N GLN A 127 -0.25 -20.93 -3.51
CA GLN A 127 -1.51 -21.10 -4.24
C GLN A 127 -1.86 -19.88 -5.10
N ALA A 128 -1.45 -18.68 -4.71
CA ALA A 128 -1.50 -17.48 -5.56
C ALA A 128 -0.55 -17.58 -6.78
N ALA A 129 0.56 -18.31 -6.64
CA ALA A 129 1.55 -18.52 -7.70
C ALA A 129 1.23 -19.66 -8.69
N ARG A 130 0.15 -20.43 -8.46
CA ARG A 130 -0.23 -21.63 -9.26
C ARG A 130 -1.01 -21.33 -10.54
N HIS A 131 -1.29 -20.08 -10.88
CA HIS A 131 -1.81 -19.76 -12.21
C HIS A 131 -0.67 -19.53 -13.21
N ARG A 132 -0.79 -20.26 -14.33
CA ARG A 132 0.06 -20.33 -15.53
C ARG A 132 1.36 -21.13 -15.43
N ASP A 133 1.20 -22.35 -15.95
CA ASP A 133 2.16 -23.15 -16.69
C ASP A 133 3.20 -23.89 -15.83
N GLY A 134 2.87 -25.17 -15.60
CA GLY A 134 3.60 -26.15 -14.81
C GLY A 134 5.00 -26.50 -15.30
N LEU A 135 5.90 -25.53 -15.39
CA LEU A 135 7.34 -25.72 -15.52
C LEU A 135 8.11 -24.80 -14.59
N ARG A 136 8.13 -25.18 -13.30
CA ARG A 136 9.35 -25.09 -12.49
C ARG A 136 9.45 -26.31 -11.58
N LEU A 137 10.31 -27.23 -12.00
CA LEU A 137 10.94 -28.24 -11.16
C LEU A 137 11.71 -27.49 -10.06
N GLY A 138 11.28 -27.61 -8.80
CA GLY A 138 12.15 -27.39 -7.63
C GLY A 138 12.46 -25.95 -7.19
N LEU A 139 11.49 -25.02 -7.13
CA LEU A 139 11.71 -23.78 -6.36
C LEU A 139 11.73 -24.11 -4.86
N LYS A 140 12.91 -24.09 -4.25
CA LYS A 140 13.14 -24.38 -2.82
C LYS A 140 12.57 -23.29 -1.89
N VAL A 141 11.28 -22.99 -2.00
CA VAL A 141 10.54 -22.14 -1.03
C VAL A 141 10.22 -22.94 0.25
N ALA A 142 11.16 -23.77 0.67
CA ALA A 142 11.15 -24.59 1.86
C ALA A 142 12.52 -24.54 2.55
N GLU A 143 13.42 -23.65 2.10
CA GLU A 143 14.62 -23.36 2.87
C GLU A 143 14.21 -22.67 4.18
N PRO A 144 14.83 -23.09 5.30
CA PRO A 144 14.58 -22.48 6.60
C PRO A 144 14.77 -20.97 6.51
N VAL A 145 13.96 -20.20 7.25
CA VAL A 145 14.22 -18.77 7.42
C VAL A 145 15.61 -18.64 8.05
N GLU A 146 16.51 -17.95 7.35
CA GLU A 146 17.88 -17.69 7.81
C GLU A 146 17.88 -16.84 9.08
N ASN A 147 19.00 -16.81 9.80
CA ASN A 147 19.10 -16.15 11.10
C ASN A 147 19.40 -14.65 11.02
N GLY A 148 19.61 -14.09 9.83
CA GLY A 148 19.90 -12.66 9.63
C GLY A 148 18.65 -11.79 9.48
N GLY A 149 18.88 -10.51 9.19
CA GLY A 149 17.84 -9.51 8.96
C GLY A 149 16.82 -9.44 10.11
N LEU A 150 15.55 -9.68 9.79
CA LEU A 150 14.43 -9.46 10.69
C LEU A 150 14.43 -10.44 11.87
N VAL A 151 14.99 -11.65 11.67
CA VAL A 151 15.13 -12.63 12.76
C VAL A 151 16.14 -12.12 13.78
N GLU A 152 17.30 -11.61 13.33
CA GLU A 152 18.28 -11.01 14.23
C GLU A 152 17.73 -9.75 14.90
N TYR A 153 16.97 -8.93 14.18
CA TYR A 153 16.34 -7.71 14.71
C TYR A 153 15.39 -7.99 15.88
N PHE A 154 14.54 -9.03 15.78
CA PHE A 154 13.59 -9.35 16.84
C PHE A 154 14.17 -10.17 17.99
N PHE A 155 15.06 -11.12 17.68
CA PHE A 155 15.49 -12.15 18.64
C PHE A 155 16.93 -11.96 19.14
N GLY A 156 17.67 -11.00 18.55
CA GLY A 156 19.10 -10.79 18.80
C GLY A 156 19.98 -11.87 18.18
N GLN A 157 21.30 -11.66 18.19
CA GLN A 157 22.27 -12.62 17.66
C GLN A 157 22.27 -13.97 18.39
N ASP A 158 21.94 -13.96 19.69
CA ASP A 158 21.84 -15.18 20.48
C ASP A 158 20.49 -15.91 20.30
N GLY A 159 19.50 -15.24 19.69
CA GLY A 159 18.16 -15.75 19.43
C GLY A 159 17.34 -16.03 20.68
N LYS A 160 17.71 -15.46 21.84
CA LYS A 160 17.06 -15.75 23.13
C LYS A 160 16.01 -14.71 23.53
N THR A 161 16.01 -13.55 22.89
CA THR A 161 15.04 -12.50 23.19
C THR A 161 13.69 -12.91 22.62
N CYS A 162 12.61 -12.82 23.40
CA CYS A 162 11.27 -13.07 22.89
C CYS A 162 10.61 -11.77 22.44
N LEU A 163 9.77 -11.86 21.41
CA LEU A 163 9.09 -10.72 20.81
C LEU A 163 7.74 -10.49 21.49
N LYS A 164 7.61 -9.35 22.17
CA LYS A 164 6.39 -8.96 22.88
C LYS A 164 5.34 -8.38 21.94
N HIS A 165 4.08 -8.47 22.36
CA HIS A 165 2.92 -7.95 21.63
C HIS A 165 3.11 -6.50 21.16
N ASP A 166 3.44 -5.59 22.07
CA ASP A 166 3.52 -4.16 21.75
C ASP A 166 4.66 -3.86 20.77
N THR A 167 5.78 -4.57 20.89
CA THR A 167 6.91 -4.45 19.96
C THR A 167 6.55 -4.96 18.57
N PHE A 168 5.84 -6.09 18.47
CA PHE A 168 5.38 -6.63 17.19
C PHE A 168 4.37 -5.70 16.50
N VAL A 169 3.39 -5.21 17.26
CA VAL A 169 2.40 -4.25 16.76
C VAL A 169 3.06 -2.97 16.30
N GLN A 170 4.01 -2.42 17.08
CA GLN A 170 4.73 -1.21 16.71
C GLN A 170 5.56 -1.43 15.44
N PHE A 171 6.24 -2.57 15.32
CA PHE A 171 6.98 -2.90 14.11
C PHE A 171 6.09 -2.91 12.86
N LEU A 172 4.91 -3.52 12.91
CA LEU A 172 4.01 -3.52 11.77
C LEU A 172 3.49 -2.11 11.46
N ARG A 173 3.26 -1.26 12.46
CA ARG A 173 2.91 0.16 12.25
C ARG A 173 4.05 0.92 11.56
N ASP A 174 5.28 0.72 12.04
CA ASP A 174 6.48 1.36 11.47
C ASP A 174 6.71 0.91 10.02
N LEU A 175 6.48 -0.37 9.72
CA LEU A 175 6.54 -0.92 8.37
C LEU A 175 5.55 -0.23 7.41
N HIS A 176 4.30 -0.08 7.83
CA HIS A 176 3.26 0.60 7.04
C HIS A 176 3.56 2.09 6.87
N GLU A 177 4.04 2.76 7.93
CA GLU A 177 4.45 4.16 7.88
C GLU A 177 5.65 4.38 6.93
N GLU A 178 6.59 3.43 6.90
CA GLU A 178 7.74 3.49 6.01
C GLU A 178 7.31 3.44 4.55
N ILE A 179 6.42 2.51 4.17
CA ILE A 179 5.84 2.45 2.82
C ILE A 179 5.20 3.78 2.43
N LEU A 180 4.51 4.43 3.36
CA LEU A 180 3.89 5.72 3.14
C LEU A 180 4.92 6.85 2.93
N LYS A 181 6.01 6.88 3.72
CA LYS A 181 7.12 7.83 3.55
C LYS A 181 7.78 7.67 2.19
N LEU A 182 7.92 6.44 1.74
CA LEU A 182 8.56 6.12 0.48
C LEU A 182 7.68 6.51 -0.71
N GLU A 183 6.36 6.31 -0.62
CA GLU A 183 5.41 6.86 -1.59
C GLU A 183 5.52 8.38 -1.69
N PHE A 184 5.53 9.08 -0.55
CA PHE A 184 5.69 10.53 -0.53
C PHE A 184 7.04 10.96 -1.14
N SER A 185 8.13 10.29 -0.76
CA SER A 185 9.48 10.58 -1.26
C SER A 185 9.62 10.34 -2.76
N HIS A 186 8.86 9.39 -3.33
CA HIS A 186 8.80 9.18 -4.77
C HIS A 186 8.26 10.43 -5.49
N TYR A 187 7.23 11.06 -4.94
CA TYR A 187 6.66 12.30 -5.47
C TYR A 187 7.48 13.54 -5.10
N ASP A 188 8.12 13.56 -3.93
CA ASP A 188 9.10 14.59 -3.52
C ASP A 188 10.51 14.26 -4.05
N TYR A 189 10.59 13.95 -5.35
CA TYR A 189 11.84 13.55 -5.99
C TYR A 189 12.95 14.62 -5.96
N LYS A 190 12.62 15.86 -5.61
CA LYS A 190 13.56 16.98 -5.42
C LYS A 190 13.99 17.17 -3.96
N GLY A 191 13.38 16.46 -3.02
CA GLY A 191 13.71 16.53 -1.59
C GLY A 191 13.39 17.88 -0.95
N HIS A 192 12.30 18.53 -1.36
CA HIS A 192 11.89 19.81 -0.80
C HIS A 192 11.10 19.67 0.50
N GLY A 193 10.71 18.45 0.90
CA GLY A 193 9.80 18.18 2.01
C GLY A 193 8.33 18.41 1.69
N THR A 194 8.00 18.74 0.44
CA THR A 194 6.63 18.99 -0.04
C THR A 194 6.46 18.53 -1.48
N ILE A 195 5.27 18.03 -1.82
CA ILE A 195 4.90 17.63 -3.18
C ILE A 195 3.93 18.63 -3.81
N SER A 196 3.84 18.65 -5.15
CA SER A 196 2.84 19.49 -5.83
C SER A 196 1.42 18.93 -5.67
N ALA A 197 0.41 19.78 -5.86
CA ALA A 197 -0.98 19.33 -5.94
C ALA A 197 -1.20 18.24 -7.00
N LYS A 198 -0.52 18.36 -8.14
CA LYS A 198 -0.59 17.37 -9.23
C LYS A 198 0.00 16.03 -8.82
N ASP A 199 1.16 16.04 -8.16
CA ASP A 199 1.79 14.81 -7.66
C ASP A 199 0.96 14.16 -6.55
N PHE A 200 0.37 14.96 -5.66
CA PHE A 200 -0.58 14.46 -4.67
C PHE A 200 -1.79 13.81 -5.37
N ALA A 201 -2.38 14.47 -6.37
CA ALA A 201 -3.51 13.94 -7.12
C ALA A 201 -3.17 12.64 -7.87
N LEU A 202 -1.96 12.53 -8.45
CA LEU A 202 -1.46 11.28 -9.02
C LEU A 202 -1.43 10.15 -7.97
N SER A 203 -1.01 10.43 -6.73
CA SER A 203 -1.03 9.44 -5.65
C SER A 203 -2.45 8.98 -5.28
N LEU A 204 -3.45 9.86 -5.39
CA LEU A 204 -4.86 9.55 -5.10
C LEU A 204 -5.41 8.50 -6.08
N VAL A 205 -5.03 8.60 -7.35
CA VAL A 205 -5.60 7.83 -8.45
C VAL A 205 -4.78 6.59 -8.81
N ALA A 206 -3.59 6.40 -8.22
CA ALA A 206 -2.66 5.31 -8.54
C ALA A 206 -3.22 3.89 -8.35
N SER A 207 -4.30 3.73 -7.59
CA SER A 207 -4.99 2.47 -7.33
C SER A 207 -6.43 2.44 -7.87
N ALA A 208 -6.82 3.41 -8.69
CA ALA A 208 -8.15 3.45 -9.29
C ALA A 208 -8.36 2.29 -10.28
N ASP A 209 -9.61 1.95 -10.56
CA ASP A 209 -9.92 0.97 -11.60
C ASP A 209 -9.46 1.47 -12.97
N ILE A 210 -8.99 0.55 -13.82
CA ILE A 210 -8.57 0.83 -15.19
C ILE A 210 -9.71 1.48 -16.01
N SER A 211 -10.97 1.19 -15.70
CA SER A 211 -12.13 1.80 -16.35
C SER A 211 -12.35 3.28 -16.01
N ASP A 212 -11.88 3.73 -14.84
CA ASP A 212 -12.01 5.12 -14.37
C ASP A 212 -10.69 5.90 -14.45
N ILE A 213 -9.55 5.21 -14.54
CA ILE A 213 -8.22 5.82 -14.45
C ILE A 213 -7.99 6.90 -15.51
N SER A 214 -8.46 6.71 -16.74
CA SER A 214 -8.26 7.69 -17.82
C SER A 214 -8.95 9.01 -17.50
N LYS A 215 -10.21 8.97 -17.07
CA LYS A 215 -10.98 10.15 -16.68
C LYS A 215 -10.35 10.87 -15.50
N LEU A 216 -9.86 10.11 -14.53
CA LEU A 216 -9.20 10.67 -13.35
C LEU A 216 -7.87 11.33 -13.72
N LEU A 217 -7.08 10.74 -14.62
CA LEU A 217 -5.84 11.35 -15.12
C LEU A 217 -6.12 12.64 -15.91
N ASP A 218 -7.20 12.70 -16.69
CA ASP A 218 -7.63 13.94 -17.34
C ASP A 218 -7.90 15.05 -16.31
N ARG A 219 -8.54 14.72 -15.18
CA ARG A 219 -8.76 15.66 -14.05
C ARG A 219 -7.45 16.08 -13.39
N VAL A 220 -6.51 15.16 -13.22
CA VAL A 220 -5.17 15.46 -12.69
C VAL A 220 -4.44 16.46 -13.60
N ASP A 221 -4.51 16.30 -14.92
CA ASP A 221 -3.85 17.20 -15.87
C ASP A 221 -4.47 18.61 -15.92
N GLU A 222 -5.73 18.76 -15.50
CA GLU A 222 -6.38 20.07 -15.36
C GLU A 222 -5.85 20.89 -14.17
N ILE A 223 -5.19 20.26 -13.18
CA ILE A 223 -4.68 20.96 -11.98
C ILE A 223 -3.72 22.11 -12.35
N ASP A 224 -2.88 21.92 -13.37
CA ASP A 224 -1.92 22.94 -13.81
C ASP A 224 -2.60 24.20 -14.41
N LYS A 225 -3.88 24.08 -14.78
CA LYS A 225 -4.69 25.17 -15.35
C LYS A 225 -5.47 25.92 -14.25
N GLU A 226 -5.65 25.30 -13.09
CA GLU A 226 -6.38 25.86 -11.96
C GLU A 226 -5.47 26.77 -11.12
N SER A 227 -5.70 28.08 -11.20
CA SER A 227 -4.86 29.08 -10.52
C SER A 227 -4.79 28.90 -9.00
N HIS A 228 -5.85 28.35 -8.39
CA HIS A 228 -5.94 28.11 -6.96
C HIS A 228 -5.28 26.80 -6.51
N LEU A 229 -4.99 25.85 -7.42
CA LEU A 229 -4.38 24.55 -7.10
C LEU A 229 -2.94 24.43 -7.57
N LYS A 230 -2.58 25.07 -8.69
CA LYS A 230 -1.28 24.91 -9.34
C LYS A 230 -0.08 25.09 -8.40
N ASP A 231 -0.13 26.12 -7.56
CA ASP A 231 0.97 26.47 -6.66
C ASP A 231 0.85 25.85 -5.26
N VAL A 232 -0.20 25.05 -5.03
CA VAL A 232 -0.40 24.36 -3.75
C VAL A 232 0.67 23.30 -3.55
N ARG A 233 1.20 23.27 -2.32
CA ARG A 233 2.19 22.31 -1.83
C ARG A 233 1.60 21.49 -0.71
N ILE A 234 1.82 20.19 -0.76
CA ILE A 234 1.33 19.23 0.24
C ILE A 234 2.52 18.70 1.03
N THR A 235 2.43 18.81 2.35
CA THR A 235 3.43 18.28 3.29
C THR A 235 3.25 16.79 3.53
N PHE A 236 4.25 16.12 4.11
CA PHE A 236 4.12 14.71 4.50
C PHE A 236 3.00 14.49 5.52
N GLU A 237 2.77 15.41 6.46
CA GLU A 237 1.70 15.28 7.46
C GLU A 237 0.30 15.37 6.84
N GLU A 238 0.11 16.24 5.85
CA GLU A 238 -1.13 16.30 5.08
C GLU A 238 -1.37 15.03 4.26
N PHE A 239 -0.31 14.53 3.61
CA PHE A 239 -0.31 13.26 2.89
C PHE A 239 -0.68 12.09 3.80
N LYS A 240 -0.06 12.03 4.99
CA LYS A 240 -0.31 11.02 6.02
C LYS A 240 -1.73 11.10 6.57
N SER A 241 -2.23 12.30 6.83
CA SER A 241 -3.60 12.51 7.29
C SER A 241 -4.62 11.91 6.31
N PHE A 242 -4.43 12.12 5.00
CA PHE A 242 -5.29 11.48 4.02
C PHE A 242 -5.12 9.95 3.99
N ALA A 243 -3.90 9.43 4.12
CA ALA A 243 -3.68 7.98 4.21
C ALA A 243 -4.40 7.34 5.42
N GLU A 244 -4.40 8.01 6.58
CA GLU A 244 -5.15 7.58 7.77
C GLU A 244 -6.67 7.61 7.54
N LEU A 245 -7.17 8.58 6.78
CA LEU A 245 -8.58 8.60 6.37
C LEU A 245 -8.93 7.36 5.54
N ARG A 246 -8.06 6.95 4.61
CA ARG A 246 -8.29 5.78 3.75
C ARG A 246 -8.42 4.49 4.54
N LYS A 247 -7.57 4.29 5.57
CA LYS A 247 -7.70 3.16 6.50
C LYS A 247 -9.07 3.08 7.18
N LYS A 248 -9.71 4.24 7.38
CA LYS A 248 -11.03 4.40 8.01
C LYS A 248 -12.14 4.70 7.01
N LEU A 249 -11.99 4.28 5.74
CA LEU A 249 -12.92 4.63 4.66
C LEU A 249 -14.33 4.05 4.86
N GLN A 250 -14.48 2.87 5.46
CA GLN A 250 -15.80 2.26 5.74
C GLN A 250 -16.66 3.14 6.68
N PRO A 251 -16.23 3.44 7.91
CA PRO A 251 -17.00 4.33 8.78
C PRO A 251 -17.12 5.75 8.22
N PHE A 252 -16.09 6.25 7.51
CA PHE A 252 -16.16 7.54 6.82
C PHE A 252 -17.29 7.59 5.80
N SER A 253 -17.36 6.58 4.91
CA SER A 253 -18.37 6.46 3.86
C SER A 253 -19.78 6.41 4.45
N LEU A 254 -19.96 5.61 5.52
CA LEU A 254 -21.25 5.55 6.20
C LEU A 254 -21.68 6.91 6.72
N ALA A 255 -20.76 7.70 7.28
CA ALA A 255 -21.06 9.03 7.81
C ALA A 255 -21.46 10.01 6.71
N ILE A 256 -20.65 10.13 5.64
CA ILE A 256 -20.88 11.11 4.59
C ILE A 256 -22.10 10.77 3.71
N PHE A 257 -22.41 9.50 3.46
CA PHE A 257 -23.56 9.13 2.61
C PHE A 257 -24.85 8.93 3.37
N SER A 258 -24.82 8.57 4.65
CA SER A 258 -26.02 8.67 5.49
C SER A 258 -26.45 10.13 5.62
N TYR A 259 -25.50 11.04 5.81
CA TYR A 259 -25.77 12.47 5.91
C TYR A 259 -26.12 13.11 4.56
N GLY A 260 -25.37 12.77 3.50
CA GLY A 260 -25.61 13.25 2.14
C GLY A 260 -26.98 12.83 1.59
N LYS A 261 -27.50 11.65 1.96
CA LYS A 261 -28.89 11.25 1.62
C LYS A 261 -29.96 12.14 2.25
N VAL A 262 -29.68 12.72 3.42
CA VAL A 262 -30.61 13.61 4.11
C VAL A 262 -30.57 15.03 3.52
N ASN A 263 -29.39 15.51 3.14
CA ASN A 263 -29.20 16.90 2.66
C ASN A 263 -29.08 17.05 1.14
N GLY A 264 -29.02 15.94 0.40
CA GLY A 264 -28.95 15.90 -1.08
C GLY A 264 -27.59 16.24 -1.69
N VAL A 265 -26.62 16.75 -0.92
CA VAL A 265 -25.33 17.27 -1.41
C VAL A 265 -24.25 17.01 -0.35
N LEU A 266 -23.07 16.51 -0.77
CA LEU A 266 -21.90 16.37 0.11
C LEU A 266 -20.93 17.53 -0.14
N THR A 267 -20.93 18.54 0.72
CA THR A 267 -20.03 19.70 0.58
C THR A 267 -18.62 19.41 1.14
N LYS A 268 -17.64 20.22 0.76
CA LYS A 268 -16.26 20.18 1.32
C LYS A 268 -16.24 20.25 2.85
N LYS A 269 -17.10 21.10 3.44
CA LYS A 269 -17.22 21.24 4.90
C LYS A 269 -17.79 19.99 5.56
N ASP A 270 -18.75 19.34 4.90
CA ASP A 270 -19.31 18.08 5.39
C ASP A 270 -18.25 16.96 5.35
N PHE A 271 -17.46 16.91 4.28
CA PHE A 271 -16.35 15.98 4.14
C PHE A 271 -15.33 16.15 5.28
N GLN A 272 -14.86 17.38 5.53
CA GLN A 272 -13.94 17.70 6.64
C GLN A 272 -14.54 17.37 8.01
N ARG A 273 -15.81 17.72 8.21
CA ARG A 273 -16.51 17.44 9.48
C ARG A 273 -16.61 15.94 9.73
N ALA A 274 -16.94 15.14 8.72
CA ALA A 274 -16.98 13.69 8.85
C ALA A 274 -15.59 13.10 9.12
N ALA A 275 -14.55 13.58 8.42
CA ALA A 275 -13.18 13.13 8.64
C ALA A 275 -12.74 13.39 10.10
N SER A 276 -13.03 14.59 10.61
CA SER A 276 -12.69 14.98 11.97
C SER A 276 -13.51 14.25 13.02
N LYS A 277 -14.84 14.15 12.86
CA LYS A 277 -15.75 13.62 13.90
C LYS A 277 -15.85 12.11 13.92
N VAL A 278 -15.61 11.43 12.80
CA VAL A 278 -15.78 9.97 12.68
C VAL A 278 -14.43 9.26 12.58
N CYS A 279 -13.48 9.86 11.88
CA CYS A 279 -12.17 9.24 11.65
C CYS A 279 -11.06 9.82 12.53
N GLU A 280 -11.34 10.90 13.27
CA GLU A 280 -10.35 11.64 14.07
C GLU A 280 -9.18 12.17 13.22
N VAL A 281 -9.45 12.47 11.95
CA VAL A 281 -8.48 12.97 10.97
C VAL A 281 -8.81 14.42 10.64
N SER A 282 -7.82 15.30 10.69
CA SER A 282 -7.94 16.67 10.21
C SER A 282 -7.40 16.77 8.78
N LEU A 283 -8.16 17.40 7.89
CA LEU A 283 -7.75 17.63 6.50
C LEU A 283 -7.78 19.12 6.23
N THR A 284 -6.71 19.64 5.63
CA THR A 284 -6.60 21.03 5.22
C THR A 284 -7.50 21.32 4.02
N ASP A 285 -7.89 22.59 3.85
CA ASP A 285 -8.70 23.02 2.71
C ASP A 285 -8.03 22.67 1.38
N ASN A 286 -6.70 22.84 1.29
CA ASN A 286 -5.89 22.46 0.13
C ASN A 286 -6.07 20.98 -0.26
N VAL A 287 -5.97 20.06 0.72
CA VAL A 287 -6.13 18.63 0.49
C VAL A 287 -7.55 18.33 -0.02
N VAL A 288 -8.56 18.93 0.60
CA VAL A 288 -9.98 18.72 0.27
C VAL A 288 -10.30 19.30 -1.10
N ASP A 289 -9.74 20.45 -1.45
CA ASP A 289 -9.91 21.07 -2.76
C ASP A 289 -9.36 20.19 -3.88
N ILE A 290 -8.18 19.59 -3.70
CA ILE A 290 -7.60 18.64 -4.67
C ILE A 290 -8.46 17.38 -4.77
N ILE A 291 -8.92 16.81 -3.64
CA ILE A 291 -9.79 15.63 -3.63
C ILE A 291 -11.08 15.90 -4.41
N PHE A 292 -11.75 17.02 -4.14
CA PHE A 292 -12.97 17.39 -4.86
C PHE A 292 -12.69 17.62 -6.34
N HIS A 293 -11.60 18.30 -6.70
CA HIS A 293 -11.23 18.48 -8.10
C HIS A 293 -11.06 17.15 -8.84
N VAL A 294 -10.36 16.19 -8.23
CA VAL A 294 -10.07 14.89 -8.86
C VAL A 294 -11.32 14.01 -8.95
N PHE A 295 -12.12 13.92 -7.88
CA PHE A 295 -13.21 12.95 -7.80
C PHE A 295 -14.59 13.49 -8.20
N ASP A 296 -14.83 14.80 -8.19
CA ASP A 296 -16.08 15.38 -8.71
C ASP A 296 -16.07 15.33 -10.26
N THR A 297 -16.45 14.17 -10.79
CA THR A 297 -16.41 13.89 -12.22
C THR A 297 -17.52 14.60 -12.99
N ASN A 298 -18.65 14.85 -12.33
CA ASN A 298 -19.82 15.48 -12.94
C ASN A 298 -19.82 17.02 -12.80
N ARG A 299 -18.91 17.57 -11.99
CA ARG A 299 -18.70 19.00 -11.71
C ARG A 299 -19.91 19.67 -11.05
N ASP A 300 -20.66 18.94 -10.24
CA ASP A 300 -21.81 19.46 -9.48
C ASP A 300 -21.39 20.16 -8.17
N GLY A 301 -20.09 20.15 -7.84
CA GLY A 301 -19.53 20.76 -6.64
C GLY A 301 -19.64 19.87 -5.39
N SER A 302 -20.05 18.60 -5.56
CA SER A 302 -20.28 17.62 -4.51
C SER A 302 -19.58 16.31 -4.82
N LEU A 303 -19.40 15.46 -3.80
CA LEU A 303 -18.90 14.11 -4.01
C LEU A 303 -19.99 13.07 -3.74
N SER A 304 -20.32 12.28 -4.75
CA SER A 304 -21.16 11.10 -4.57
C SER A 304 -20.36 9.89 -4.08
N SER A 305 -21.09 8.84 -3.62
CA SER A 305 -20.46 7.58 -3.20
C SER A 305 -19.78 6.87 -4.35
N ASP A 306 -20.30 7.05 -5.56
CA ASP A 306 -19.77 6.39 -6.74
C ASP A 306 -18.49 7.07 -7.23
N GLU A 307 -18.38 8.38 -7.05
CA GLU A 307 -17.21 9.18 -7.43
C GLU A 307 -16.02 8.98 -6.50
N PHE A 308 -16.24 8.94 -5.18
CA PHE A 308 -15.16 8.89 -4.20
C PHE A 308 -14.88 7.47 -3.70
N VAL A 309 -15.90 6.78 -3.20
CA VAL A 309 -15.69 5.53 -2.44
C VAL A 309 -15.28 4.37 -3.34
N LYS A 310 -15.90 4.23 -4.51
CA LYS A 310 -15.54 3.16 -5.47
C LYS A 310 -14.07 3.24 -5.88
N VAL A 311 -13.54 4.45 -6.02
CA VAL A 311 -12.16 4.68 -6.46
C VAL A 311 -11.19 4.44 -5.30
N VAL A 312 -11.49 4.95 -4.11
CA VAL A 312 -10.57 4.87 -2.95
C VAL A 312 -10.61 3.49 -2.27
N GLN A 313 -11.75 2.78 -2.25
CA GLN A 313 -11.89 1.48 -1.56
C GLN A 313 -10.99 0.37 -2.11
N ARG A 314 -10.61 0.41 -3.40
CA ARG A 314 -9.78 -0.66 -3.97
C ARG A 314 -8.34 -0.63 -3.49
N ARG A 315 -7.82 0.53 -3.09
CA ARG A 315 -6.48 0.64 -2.51
C ARG A 315 -6.32 -0.15 -1.21
N GLU A 316 -7.41 -0.26 -0.46
CA GLU A 316 -7.47 -0.92 0.86
C GLU A 316 -7.87 -2.40 0.77
N ARG A 317 -8.26 -2.90 -0.42
CA ARG A 317 -8.59 -4.32 -0.60
C ARG A 317 -7.33 -5.11 -0.90
N ASP A 318 -7.02 -6.03 0.00
CA ASP A 318 -6.11 -7.15 -0.23
C ASP A 318 -6.69 -8.05 -1.34
N ASP A 319 -5.90 -8.37 -2.36
CA ASP A 319 -6.28 -9.21 -3.53
C ASP A 319 -6.62 -10.67 -3.15
N SER A 320 -6.69 -10.98 -1.85
CA SER A 320 -6.96 -12.30 -1.27
C SER A 320 -8.46 -12.66 -1.18
N GLN A 321 -9.37 -11.71 -1.40
CA GLN A 321 -10.81 -12.03 -1.48
C GLN A 321 -11.25 -12.32 -2.94
N PRO A 322 -11.91 -13.46 -3.21
CA PRO A 322 -12.49 -13.70 -4.52
C PRO A 322 -13.49 -12.57 -4.85
N LYS A 323 -13.65 -12.27 -6.14
CA LYS A 323 -14.67 -11.35 -6.67
C LYS A 323 -16.08 -11.87 -6.33
N ALA A 324 -16.47 -11.80 -5.07
CA ALA A 324 -17.86 -11.79 -4.69
C ALA A 324 -18.39 -10.44 -5.11
N GLU A 325 -19.30 -10.44 -6.07
CA GLU A 325 -20.06 -9.27 -6.45
C GLU A 325 -20.47 -8.52 -5.19
N SER A 326 -19.95 -7.31 -5.02
CA SER A 326 -20.24 -6.43 -3.88
C SER A 326 -21.67 -5.86 -3.97
N LYS A 327 -22.62 -6.67 -4.43
CA LYS A 327 -24.07 -6.42 -4.40
C LYS A 327 -24.71 -6.87 -3.08
N GLY A 328 -23.97 -7.56 -2.19
CA GLY A 328 -24.55 -8.25 -1.03
C GLY A 328 -24.86 -7.39 0.21
N LEU A 329 -24.05 -6.39 0.55
CA LEU A 329 -24.19 -5.68 1.84
C LEU A 329 -25.05 -4.41 1.76
N ILE A 330 -25.04 -3.70 0.63
CA ILE A 330 -25.89 -2.51 0.43
C ILE A 330 -27.33 -2.93 0.08
N SER A 331 -27.52 -4.05 -0.62
CA SER A 331 -28.83 -4.64 -0.91
C SER A 331 -29.59 -5.04 0.36
N CYS A 332 -28.89 -5.62 1.34
CA CYS A 332 -29.49 -6.10 2.58
C CYS A 332 -29.97 -4.95 3.49
N LEU A 333 -29.31 -3.80 3.43
CA LEU A 333 -29.75 -2.60 4.17
C LEU A 333 -30.92 -1.88 3.50
N LEU A 334 -31.12 -2.05 2.19
CA LEU A 334 -32.23 -1.45 1.45
C LEU A 334 -33.55 -2.24 1.58
N SER A 335 -33.51 -3.53 1.88
CA SER A 335 -34.72 -4.35 2.07
C SER A 335 -35.33 -4.27 3.47
N CYS A 336 -34.57 -3.82 4.47
CA CYS A 336 -35.06 -3.65 5.85
C CYS A 336 -35.71 -2.28 6.12
N ALA A 337 -35.59 -1.32 5.21
CA ALA A 337 -36.25 -0.01 5.31
C ALA A 337 -37.59 0.08 4.55
N ALA A 338 -38.01 -1.00 3.89
CA ALA A 338 -39.28 -1.11 3.20
C ALA A 338 -40.13 -2.23 3.79
N LYS A 339 -40.59 -2.03 5.03
CA LYS A 339 -41.75 -2.72 5.58
C LYS A 339 -42.43 -1.88 6.65
#